data_AF-A0A261BDV2-F1
#
_entry.id   AF-A0A261BDV2-F1
#
_cell.length_a   1.000
_cell.length_b   1.000
_cell.length_c   1.000
_cell.angle_alpha   90.00
_cell.angle_beta   90.00
_cell.angle_gamma   90.00
#
_symmetry.space_group_name_H-M   'P 1'
#
loop_
_entity.id
_entity.type
_entity.pdbx_description
1 polymer ?
#
loop_
_entity_poly.entity_id
_entity_poly.type
_entity_poly.pdbx_seq_one_letter_code
_entity_poly.pdbx_strand_id
1 'polypeptide(L)'
;MDVKPFPLFRLPDLPRSLVFKQFEIHELVTLSMNFRRVRRFATAYKSHEAELTWEFNDYYRRSRMTAGRYTRPWNTYMSVFLHFPNMKKKKRNVKYHFLSGTLRSIEPIKVVNVGGEWPLPIEAYNKKYEYTILGRNDFHKADPRRIDIKFMEKLSILFEDIFRVRKYNVRLLQMRDFNLAGSFIWKTPKVFENITISDQKISYKTTRFFLEELKVRHLILDVETTCSRNKPLTLKYPQIDISNCNYATIEDVMNCSSEKLSIEFKSVVSMDQLVEVVNVWISATKLNGMKKIILEWPERKNQSNATNEFFKKMEGVGEKIPNETNKITVKRATDGEIATVEFNGCFFSMTLQKADDEEDEEYEEYEDDEEDEEDEDDDEDEEDEEEEED
;
A
#
# COMPACT_ATOMS: atom_id res chain seq x y z
N MET A 1 -10.04 -9.58 -46.01
CA MET A 1 -9.01 -10.52 -45.51
C MET A 1 -9.69 -11.46 -44.54
N ASP A 2 -9.68 -12.77 -44.83
CA ASP A 2 -10.21 -13.78 -43.91
C ASP A 2 -9.33 -13.88 -42.66
N VAL A 3 -9.87 -13.42 -41.54
CA VAL A 3 -9.19 -13.54 -40.24
C VAL A 3 -9.24 -15.02 -39.85
N LYS A 4 -8.13 -15.74 -40.06
CA LYS A 4 -8.00 -17.13 -39.59
C LYS A 4 -8.33 -17.18 -38.10
N PRO A 5 -9.24 -18.08 -37.65
CA PRO A 5 -9.61 -18.16 -36.26
C PRO A 5 -8.40 -18.56 -35.41
N PHE A 6 -8.13 -17.79 -34.35
CA PHE A 6 -7.04 -18.04 -33.41
C PHE A 6 -7.10 -19.50 -32.92
N PRO A 7 -6.05 -20.33 -33.12
CA PRO A 7 -6.12 -21.80 -33.01
C PRO A 7 -6.73 -22.33 -31.71
N LEU A 8 -6.50 -21.64 -30.59
CA LEU A 8 -7.05 -21.94 -29.27
C LEU A 8 -8.59 -21.95 -29.20
N PHE A 9 -9.28 -21.23 -30.10
CA PHE A 9 -10.74 -21.21 -30.15
C PHE A 9 -11.34 -22.41 -30.90
N ARG A 10 -10.51 -23.31 -31.43
CA ARG A 10 -10.96 -24.60 -31.95
C ARG A 10 -11.17 -25.64 -30.84
N LEU A 11 -10.54 -25.43 -29.67
CA LEU A 11 -10.68 -26.32 -28.51
C LEU A 11 -12.04 -26.11 -27.81
N PRO A 12 -12.63 -27.15 -27.18
CA PRO A 12 -13.75 -26.97 -26.26
C PRO A 12 -13.36 -26.11 -25.05
N ASP A 13 -14.35 -25.60 -24.35
CA ASP A 13 -14.19 -24.60 -23.29
C ASP A 13 -13.34 -25.06 -22.10
N LEU A 14 -13.53 -26.30 -21.61
CA LEU A 14 -12.76 -26.82 -20.48
C LEU A 14 -11.26 -26.99 -20.82
N PRO A 15 -10.85 -27.70 -21.90
CA PRO A 15 -9.46 -27.72 -22.35
C PRO A 15 -8.88 -26.33 -22.60
N ARG A 16 -9.66 -25.42 -23.20
CA ARG A 16 -9.23 -24.04 -23.43
C ARG A 16 -8.92 -23.33 -22.10
N SER A 17 -9.73 -23.53 -21.08
CA SER A 17 -9.50 -22.94 -19.75
C SER A 17 -8.20 -23.45 -19.11
N LEU A 18 -7.86 -24.73 -19.31
CA LEU A 18 -6.60 -25.31 -18.83
C LEU A 18 -5.40 -24.71 -19.55
N VAL A 19 -5.48 -24.51 -20.88
CA VAL A 19 -4.40 -23.84 -21.61
C VAL A 19 -4.25 -22.38 -21.17
N PHE A 20 -5.36 -21.67 -20.94
CA PHE A 20 -5.33 -20.30 -20.42
C PHE A 20 -4.68 -20.17 -19.02
N LYS A 21 -4.75 -21.22 -18.20
CA LYS A 21 -4.03 -21.31 -16.91
C LYS A 21 -2.52 -21.53 -17.07
N GLN A 22 -2.06 -21.99 -18.23
CA GLN A 22 -0.65 -22.24 -18.50
C GLN A 22 0.09 -21.02 -19.09
N PHE A 23 -0.66 -20.04 -19.63
CA PHE A 23 -0.06 -18.80 -20.13
C PHE A 23 0.64 -18.04 -19.00
N GLU A 24 1.77 -17.41 -19.33
CA GLU A 24 2.31 -16.40 -18.43
C GLU A 24 1.31 -15.24 -18.32
N ILE A 25 1.16 -14.66 -17.12
CA ILE A 25 0.17 -13.60 -16.86
C ILE A 25 0.29 -12.47 -17.88
N HIS A 26 1.51 -12.12 -18.22
CA HIS A 26 1.82 -11.03 -19.13
C HIS A 26 1.34 -11.31 -20.57
N GLU A 27 1.41 -12.57 -21.02
CA GLU A 27 0.90 -13.02 -22.31
C GLU A 27 -0.63 -12.94 -22.31
N LEU A 28 -1.27 -13.39 -21.22
CA LEU A 28 -2.72 -13.34 -21.07
C LEU A 28 -3.24 -11.90 -21.10
N VAL A 29 -2.56 -10.96 -20.44
CA VAL A 29 -2.90 -9.54 -20.50
C VAL A 29 -2.76 -9.01 -21.93
N THR A 30 -1.62 -9.27 -22.58
CA THR A 30 -1.33 -8.81 -23.94
C THR A 30 -2.34 -9.37 -24.96
N LEU A 31 -2.65 -10.66 -24.89
CA LEU A 31 -3.65 -11.29 -25.75
C LEU A 31 -5.06 -10.72 -25.48
N SER A 32 -5.39 -10.41 -24.23
CA SER A 32 -6.68 -9.83 -23.87
C SER A 32 -6.84 -8.39 -24.36
N MET A 33 -5.75 -7.63 -24.45
CA MET A 33 -5.74 -6.30 -25.07
C MET A 33 -5.99 -6.38 -26.59
N ASN A 34 -5.31 -7.32 -27.26
CA ASN A 34 -5.30 -7.40 -28.72
C ASN A 34 -6.47 -8.21 -29.32
N PHE A 35 -7.05 -9.17 -28.59
CA PHE A 35 -8.06 -10.10 -29.12
C PHE A 35 -9.34 -10.14 -28.28
N ARG A 36 -10.43 -9.61 -28.84
CA ARG A 36 -11.76 -9.57 -28.18
C ARG A 36 -12.26 -10.95 -27.71
N ARG A 37 -11.97 -12.00 -28.47
CA ARG A 37 -12.36 -13.38 -28.10
C ARG A 37 -11.58 -13.89 -26.88
N VAL A 38 -10.28 -13.59 -26.80
CA VAL A 38 -9.44 -13.91 -25.63
C VAL A 38 -9.97 -13.17 -24.41
N ARG A 39 -10.20 -11.85 -24.52
CA ARG A 39 -10.77 -11.05 -23.42
C ARG A 39 -12.08 -11.64 -22.92
N ARG A 40 -13.05 -11.89 -23.81
CA ARG A 40 -14.34 -12.50 -23.43
C ARG A 40 -14.19 -13.82 -22.70
N PHE A 41 -13.28 -14.68 -23.17
CA PHE A 41 -13.02 -15.96 -22.52
C PHE A 41 -12.37 -15.76 -21.15
N ALA A 42 -11.29 -14.98 -21.06
CA ALA A 42 -10.64 -14.69 -19.78
C ALA A 42 -11.60 -14.07 -18.76
N THR A 43 -12.53 -13.21 -19.21
CA THR A 43 -13.59 -12.64 -18.37
C THR A 43 -14.57 -13.65 -17.82
N ALA A 44 -14.93 -14.68 -18.60
CA ALA A 44 -15.83 -15.72 -18.15
C ALA A 44 -15.18 -16.67 -17.12
N TYR A 45 -13.88 -16.94 -17.25
CA TYR A 45 -13.20 -17.97 -16.47
C TYR A 45 -12.34 -17.45 -15.31
N LYS A 46 -11.87 -16.19 -15.35
CA LYS A 46 -11.06 -15.52 -14.31
C LYS A 46 -10.08 -16.45 -13.59
N SER A 47 -9.15 -17.02 -14.35
CA SER A 47 -8.39 -18.20 -13.94
C SER A 47 -7.39 -17.99 -12.80
N HIS A 48 -7.03 -16.74 -12.49
CA HIS A 48 -6.03 -16.40 -11.49
C HIS A 48 -6.58 -15.41 -10.47
N GLU A 49 -6.19 -15.60 -9.21
CA GLU A 49 -6.47 -14.68 -8.13
C GLU A 49 -5.35 -13.65 -8.02
N ALA A 50 -5.73 -12.39 -7.87
CA ALA A 50 -4.78 -11.29 -7.88
C ALA A 50 -5.11 -10.25 -6.80
N GLU A 51 -4.10 -9.46 -6.48
CA GLU A 51 -4.21 -8.22 -5.72
C GLU A 51 -3.84 -7.07 -6.66
N LEU A 52 -4.65 -6.02 -6.68
CA LEU A 52 -4.45 -4.87 -7.56
C LEU A 52 -3.97 -3.67 -6.74
N THR A 53 -2.82 -3.13 -7.13
CA THR A 53 -2.22 -1.97 -6.46
C THR A 53 -2.07 -0.81 -7.43
N TRP A 54 -2.57 0.36 -7.03
CA TRP A 54 -2.29 1.64 -7.66
C TRP A 54 -1.26 2.41 -6.85
N GLU A 55 -0.22 2.90 -7.51
CA GLU A 55 0.83 3.68 -6.88
C GLU A 55 1.03 5.01 -7.62
N PHE A 56 1.04 6.10 -6.87
CA PHE A 56 1.27 7.47 -7.34
C PHE A 56 2.47 8.02 -6.58
N ASN A 57 3.62 8.09 -7.25
CA ASN A 57 4.86 8.49 -6.61
C ASN A 57 5.77 9.17 -7.64
N ASP A 58 6.04 10.46 -7.43
CA ASP A 58 6.89 11.24 -8.31
C ASP A 58 8.35 11.35 -7.82
N TYR A 59 8.73 10.62 -6.76
CA TYR A 59 10.10 10.61 -6.24
C TYR A 59 11.14 10.30 -7.34
N TYR A 60 10.81 9.35 -8.23
CA TYR A 60 11.66 8.91 -9.33
C TYR A 60 11.49 9.75 -10.62
N ARG A 61 10.78 10.88 -10.54
CA ARG A 61 10.51 11.76 -11.71
C ARG A 61 11.76 12.44 -12.28
N ARG A 62 12.84 12.51 -11.51
CA ARG A 62 14.13 13.08 -11.95
C ARG A 62 15.23 12.05 -11.76
N SER A 63 16.13 12.00 -12.74
CA SER A 63 17.37 11.25 -12.58
C SER A 63 18.18 11.81 -11.42
N ARG A 64 18.32 11.05 -10.33
CA ARG A 64 19.31 11.35 -9.29
C ARG A 64 20.59 10.64 -9.72
N MET A 65 21.72 11.35 -9.78
CA MET A 65 23.02 10.70 -10.01
C MET A 65 23.34 9.81 -8.81
N THR A 66 22.81 8.59 -8.78
CA THR A 66 23.13 7.57 -7.79
C THR A 66 23.67 6.35 -8.52
N ALA A 67 24.89 5.94 -8.19
CA ALA A 67 25.48 4.71 -8.73
C ALA A 67 24.82 3.52 -8.01
N GLY A 68 23.82 2.89 -8.63
CA GLY A 68 23.15 1.73 -8.05
C GLY A 68 22.22 1.03 -9.03
N ARG A 69 21.96 -0.27 -8.82
CA ARG A 69 20.98 -1.06 -9.58
C ARG A 69 19.58 -0.50 -9.33
N TYR A 70 18.98 0.12 -10.34
CA TYR A 70 17.64 0.70 -10.23
C TYR A 70 16.57 -0.40 -10.29
N THR A 71 15.69 -0.43 -9.29
CA THR A 71 14.55 -1.36 -9.26
C THR A 71 13.36 -0.90 -10.10
N ARG A 72 13.43 0.28 -10.74
CA ARG A 72 12.33 0.89 -11.51
C ARG A 72 12.84 1.77 -12.67
N PRO A 73 12.07 1.91 -13.76
CA PRO A 73 12.42 2.83 -14.84
C PRO A 73 12.46 4.29 -14.40
N TRP A 74 13.43 5.03 -14.93
CA TRP A 74 13.56 6.48 -14.77
C TRP A 74 12.31 7.24 -15.20
N ASN A 75 12.02 8.35 -14.53
CA ASN A 75 10.88 9.22 -14.80
C ASN A 75 9.51 8.54 -14.58
N THR A 76 9.46 7.45 -13.81
CA THR A 76 8.19 6.88 -13.36
C THR A 76 7.52 7.84 -12.38
N TYR A 77 6.24 8.13 -12.61
CA TYR A 77 5.43 8.96 -11.70
C TYR A 77 4.13 8.26 -11.24
N MET A 78 3.69 7.21 -11.93
CA MET A 78 2.63 6.32 -11.46
C MET A 78 2.93 4.88 -11.84
N SER A 79 2.28 3.94 -11.16
CA SER A 79 2.29 2.55 -11.54
C SER A 79 0.95 1.88 -11.21
N VAL A 80 0.60 0.87 -11.98
CA VAL A 80 -0.42 -0.10 -11.61
C VAL A 80 0.19 -1.49 -11.71
N PHE A 81 0.00 -2.32 -10.70
CA PHE A 81 0.54 -3.68 -10.73
C PHE A 81 -0.36 -4.69 -10.05
N LEU A 82 -0.21 -5.92 -10.52
CA LEU A 82 -0.91 -7.09 -10.04
C LEU A 82 0.07 -7.98 -9.28
N HIS A 83 -0.35 -8.43 -8.10
CA HIS A 83 0.33 -9.46 -7.32
C HIS A 83 -0.49 -10.75 -7.35
N PHE A 84 0.15 -11.89 -7.58
CA PHE A 84 -0.45 -13.22 -7.66
C PHE A 84 0.15 -14.11 -6.57
N PRO A 85 -0.50 -14.20 -5.39
CA PRO A 85 0.10 -14.84 -4.21
C PRO A 85 0.42 -16.32 -4.44
N ASN A 86 -0.40 -17.01 -5.25
CA ASN A 86 -0.29 -18.45 -5.50
C ASN A 86 0.67 -18.83 -6.64
N MET A 87 1.47 -17.90 -7.17
CA MET A 87 2.44 -18.18 -8.24
C MET A 87 3.86 -18.36 -7.70
N LYS A 88 4.86 -18.70 -8.52
CA LYS A 88 6.28 -18.74 -8.08
C LYS A 88 6.85 -17.31 -7.98
N LYS A 89 7.76 -17.03 -7.02
CA LYS A 89 8.33 -15.68 -6.70
C LYS A 89 8.64 -14.84 -7.94
N LYS A 90 9.38 -15.39 -8.91
CA LYS A 90 9.77 -14.73 -10.18
C LYS A 90 8.61 -14.35 -11.12
N LYS A 91 7.39 -14.89 -10.91
CA LYS A 91 6.19 -14.69 -11.73
C LYS A 91 5.01 -14.03 -10.99
N ARG A 92 5.19 -13.71 -9.69
CA ARG A 92 4.09 -13.21 -8.85
C ARG A 92 3.66 -11.79 -9.19
N ASN A 93 4.46 -11.00 -9.90
CA ASN A 93 4.20 -9.58 -10.09
C ASN A 93 4.13 -9.23 -11.57
N VAL A 94 3.15 -8.42 -11.96
CA VAL A 94 3.10 -7.77 -13.28
C VAL A 94 2.88 -6.28 -13.07
N LYS A 95 3.79 -5.44 -13.57
CA LYS A 95 3.81 -4.01 -13.28
C LYS A 95 3.83 -3.16 -14.54
N TYR A 96 3.01 -2.12 -14.54
CA TYR A 96 2.93 -1.11 -15.59
C TYR A 96 3.29 0.25 -15.01
N HIS A 97 4.41 0.80 -15.48
CA HIS A 97 4.99 2.07 -15.07
C HIS A 97 4.59 3.16 -16.06
N PHE A 98 4.02 4.26 -15.56
CA PHE A 98 3.74 5.44 -16.37
C PHE A 98 4.93 6.38 -16.29
N LEU A 99 5.57 6.58 -17.44
CA LEU A 99 6.76 7.41 -17.58
C LEU A 99 6.43 8.75 -18.20
N SER A 100 7.19 9.76 -17.83
CA SER A 100 7.18 11.06 -18.48
C SER A 100 8.43 11.29 -19.33
N GLY A 101 8.28 12.02 -20.43
CA GLY A 101 9.34 12.27 -21.41
C GLY A 101 9.21 11.37 -22.64
N THR A 102 10.33 10.85 -23.15
CA THR A 102 10.40 9.95 -24.30
C THR A 102 10.79 8.54 -23.86
N LEU A 103 10.26 7.52 -24.53
CA LEU A 103 10.76 6.15 -24.39
C LEU A 103 12.21 6.08 -24.89
N ARG A 104 13.01 5.18 -24.33
CA ARG A 104 14.42 4.98 -24.74
C ARG A 104 14.54 4.26 -26.08
N SER A 105 13.51 3.49 -26.46
CA SER A 105 13.45 2.77 -27.73
C SER A 105 13.06 3.67 -28.91
N ILE A 106 13.70 3.40 -30.06
CA ILE A 106 13.41 4.00 -31.38
C ILE A 106 12.10 3.43 -31.97
N GLU A 107 11.58 2.32 -31.44
CA GLU A 107 10.35 1.68 -31.89
C GLU A 107 9.36 1.49 -30.73
N PRO A 108 8.48 2.48 -30.46
CA PRO A 108 7.35 2.26 -29.56
C PRO A 108 6.48 1.14 -30.12
N ILE A 109 6.17 0.13 -29.29
CA ILE A 109 5.11 -0.83 -29.65
C ILE A 109 3.80 -0.03 -29.72
N LYS A 110 3.35 0.24 -30.94
CA LYS A 110 2.03 0.82 -31.19
C LYS A 110 0.99 -0.24 -30.81
N VAL A 111 0.39 -0.10 -29.64
CA VAL A 111 -0.74 -0.95 -29.25
C VAL A 111 -1.97 -0.50 -30.04
N VAL A 112 -2.19 -1.12 -31.20
CA VAL A 112 -3.42 -0.95 -31.98
C VAL A 112 -4.43 -2.00 -31.50
N ASN A 113 -5.20 -1.66 -30.45
CA ASN A 113 -6.24 -2.54 -29.92
C ASN A 113 -7.52 -2.54 -30.76
N VAL A 114 -8.37 -3.56 -30.55
CA VAL A 114 -9.68 -3.71 -31.19
C VAL A 114 -10.52 -2.45 -30.97
N GLY A 115 -10.72 -1.66 -32.02
CA GLY A 115 -11.51 -0.41 -31.99
C GLY A 115 -10.74 0.86 -31.61
N GLY A 116 -9.41 0.84 -31.54
CA GLY A 116 -8.61 2.05 -31.25
C GLY A 116 -8.72 2.58 -29.81
N GLU A 117 -9.22 1.76 -28.88
CA GLU A 117 -9.56 2.18 -27.51
C GLU A 117 -8.34 2.54 -26.64
N TRP A 118 -7.13 2.15 -27.04
CA TRP A 118 -5.91 2.24 -26.23
C TRP A 118 -4.85 3.04 -26.95
N PRO A 119 -4.73 4.35 -26.67
CA PRO A 119 -3.92 5.26 -27.47
C PRO A 119 -2.44 5.35 -27.04
N LEU A 120 -2.04 4.75 -25.92
CA LEU A 120 -0.67 4.88 -25.39
C LEU A 120 0.21 3.67 -25.75
N PRO A 121 1.46 3.90 -26.19
CA PRO A 121 2.41 2.83 -26.45
C PRO A 121 2.85 2.17 -25.13
N ILE A 122 3.04 0.85 -25.16
CA ILE A 122 3.53 0.05 -24.03
C ILE A 122 4.83 -0.63 -24.46
N GLU A 123 5.94 -0.40 -23.77
CA GLU A 123 7.21 -1.05 -24.02
C GLU A 123 7.52 -2.05 -22.89
N ALA A 124 8.15 -3.19 -23.20
CA ALA A 124 8.63 -4.11 -22.16
C ALA A 124 9.94 -3.55 -21.58
N TYR A 125 9.96 -3.28 -20.27
CA TYR A 125 11.12 -2.73 -19.57
C TYR A 125 12.05 -3.83 -19.04
N ASN A 126 11.45 -4.85 -18.39
CA ASN A 126 12.11 -6.10 -18.05
C ASN A 126 11.33 -7.21 -18.76
N LYS A 127 12.03 -8.03 -19.57
CA LYS A 127 11.52 -8.83 -20.71
C LYS A 127 10.31 -9.76 -20.44
N LYS A 128 9.76 -9.86 -19.23
CA LYS A 128 8.60 -10.72 -18.91
C LYS A 128 7.54 -10.14 -17.96
N TYR A 129 7.83 -9.11 -17.14
CA TYR A 129 6.93 -8.75 -16.02
C TYR A 129 6.77 -7.25 -15.75
N GLU A 130 7.58 -6.41 -16.38
CA GLU A 130 7.52 -4.95 -16.18
C GLU A 130 7.40 -4.23 -17.51
N TYR A 131 6.46 -3.30 -17.56
CA TYR A 131 6.07 -2.56 -18.74
C TYR A 131 6.15 -1.07 -18.48
N THR A 132 6.56 -0.30 -19.49
CA THR A 132 6.59 1.15 -19.47
C THR A 132 5.57 1.70 -20.43
N ILE A 133 4.80 2.68 -19.97
CA ILE A 133 3.76 3.36 -20.72
C ILE A 133 4.19 4.81 -20.84
N LEU A 134 4.23 5.32 -22.08
CA LEU A 134 4.47 6.74 -22.28
C LEU A 134 3.23 7.52 -21.84
N GLY A 135 3.34 8.18 -20.70
CA GLY A 135 2.28 8.97 -20.11
C GLY A 135 2.34 10.42 -20.58
N ARG A 136 2.68 11.34 -19.67
CA ARG A 136 2.68 12.79 -19.93
C ARG A 136 4.06 13.36 -20.23
N ASN A 137 4.13 14.37 -21.09
CA ASN A 137 5.37 15.09 -21.38
C ASN A 137 5.74 16.11 -20.29
N ASP A 138 4.75 16.69 -19.61
CA ASP A 138 4.95 17.74 -18.59
C ASP A 138 4.65 17.22 -17.17
N PHE A 139 5.69 17.27 -16.32
CA PHE A 139 5.71 16.81 -14.94
C PHE A 139 4.92 17.68 -13.96
N HIS A 140 4.68 18.95 -14.29
CA HIS A 140 4.25 19.95 -13.31
C HIS A 140 2.74 19.96 -13.01
N LYS A 141 1.95 19.13 -13.69
CA LYS A 141 0.48 19.11 -13.51
C LYS A 141 -0.04 17.68 -13.45
N ALA A 142 -0.43 17.25 -12.26
CA ALA A 142 -1.11 15.99 -11.99
C ALA A 142 -2.63 16.14 -12.18
N ASP A 143 -3.09 16.21 -13.43
CA ASP A 143 -4.52 16.33 -13.73
C ASP A 143 -5.16 14.93 -13.94
N PRO A 144 -6.15 14.51 -13.10
CA PRO A 144 -6.88 13.26 -13.24
C PRO A 144 -7.61 13.07 -14.59
N ARG A 145 -7.80 14.15 -15.38
CA ARG A 145 -8.48 14.10 -16.68
C ARG A 145 -7.55 13.75 -17.84
N ARG A 146 -6.25 13.61 -17.58
CA ARG A 146 -5.23 13.30 -18.58
C ARG A 146 -5.36 11.87 -19.13
N ILE A 147 -4.77 11.68 -20.31
CA ILE A 147 -4.89 10.44 -21.10
C ILE A 147 -4.25 9.23 -20.41
N ASP A 148 -3.18 9.46 -19.65
CA ASP A 148 -2.48 8.47 -18.81
C ASP A 148 -3.37 7.93 -17.70
N ILE A 149 -4.10 8.79 -16.98
CA ILE A 149 -5.05 8.38 -15.95
C ILE A 149 -6.22 7.60 -16.55
N LYS A 150 -6.78 8.05 -17.67
CA LYS A 150 -7.83 7.31 -18.40
C LYS A 150 -7.33 5.94 -18.88
N PHE A 151 -6.08 5.86 -19.30
CA PHE A 151 -5.46 4.59 -19.69
C PHE A 151 -5.31 3.67 -18.48
N MET A 152 -4.85 4.18 -17.34
CA MET A 152 -4.78 3.44 -16.09
C MET A 152 -6.17 2.94 -15.64
N GLU A 153 -7.21 3.77 -15.74
CA GLU A 153 -8.60 3.38 -15.45
C GLU A 153 -9.02 2.19 -16.33
N LYS A 154 -8.82 2.29 -17.64
CA LYS A 154 -9.11 1.18 -18.57
C LYS A 154 -8.29 -0.07 -18.24
N LEU A 155 -7.02 0.09 -17.89
CA LEU A 155 -6.11 -1.01 -17.55
C LEU A 155 -6.58 -1.74 -16.30
N SER A 156 -7.03 -0.98 -15.30
CA SER A 156 -7.62 -1.48 -14.07
C SER A 156 -8.90 -2.27 -14.36
N ILE A 157 -9.79 -1.74 -15.21
CA ILE A 157 -11.01 -2.43 -15.64
C ILE A 157 -10.67 -3.74 -16.35
N LEU A 158 -9.67 -3.73 -17.25
CA LEU A 158 -9.23 -4.95 -17.93
C LEU A 158 -8.73 -6.00 -16.94
N PHE A 159 -7.94 -5.61 -15.95
CA PHE A 159 -7.43 -6.53 -14.93
C PHE A 159 -8.56 -7.14 -14.10
N GLU A 160 -9.51 -6.32 -13.66
CA GLU A 160 -10.69 -6.81 -12.94
C GLU A 160 -11.57 -7.71 -13.82
N ASP A 161 -11.63 -7.44 -15.12
CA ASP A 161 -12.36 -8.25 -16.08
C ASP A 161 -11.74 -9.63 -16.21
N ILE A 162 -10.42 -9.74 -16.34
CA ILE A 162 -9.75 -11.01 -16.69
C ILE A 162 -9.21 -11.80 -15.49
N PHE A 163 -9.08 -11.18 -14.33
CA PHE A 163 -8.60 -11.79 -13.09
C PHE A 163 -9.63 -11.72 -11.97
N ARG A 164 -9.51 -12.64 -11.00
CA ARG A 164 -10.27 -12.59 -9.75
C ARG A 164 -9.50 -11.72 -8.75
N VAL A 165 -9.68 -10.41 -8.84
CA VAL A 165 -9.01 -9.47 -7.93
C VAL A 165 -9.70 -9.49 -6.56
N ARG A 166 -9.00 -10.00 -5.54
CA ARG A 166 -9.54 -10.16 -4.17
C ARG A 166 -9.19 -8.99 -3.25
N LYS A 167 -8.02 -8.39 -3.44
CA LYS A 167 -7.52 -7.27 -2.61
C LYS A 167 -7.18 -6.07 -3.47
N TYR A 168 -7.41 -4.89 -2.90
CA TYR A 168 -7.20 -3.59 -3.54
C TYR A 168 -6.33 -2.73 -2.65
N ASN A 169 -5.23 -2.21 -3.21
CA ASN A 169 -4.28 -1.39 -2.49
C ASN A 169 -4.08 -0.05 -3.20
N VAL A 170 -3.99 1.04 -2.44
CA VAL A 170 -3.73 2.38 -2.97
C VAL A 170 -2.56 2.98 -2.24
N ARG A 171 -1.59 3.52 -2.98
CA ARG A 171 -0.42 4.19 -2.44
C ARG A 171 -0.27 5.55 -3.12
N LEU A 172 -0.50 6.63 -2.38
CA LEU A 172 -0.13 7.98 -2.78
C LEU A 172 1.04 8.42 -1.92
N LEU A 173 2.22 8.46 -2.51
CA LEU A 173 3.43 8.91 -1.84
C LEU A 173 3.64 10.38 -2.22
N GLN A 174 4.72 10.75 -2.88
CA GLN A 174 5.12 12.16 -3.00
C GLN A 174 4.48 12.95 -4.15
N MET A 175 3.45 12.43 -4.81
CA MET A 175 2.89 13.04 -6.03
C MET A 175 2.02 14.28 -5.73
N ARG A 176 2.68 15.45 -5.67
CA ARG A 176 2.03 16.74 -5.41
C ARG A 176 0.95 17.08 -6.46
N ASP A 177 -0.07 17.79 -6.03
CA ASP A 177 -1.21 18.28 -6.83
C ASP A 177 -2.12 17.20 -7.45
N PHE A 178 -1.91 15.91 -7.11
CA PHE A 178 -2.83 14.86 -7.55
C PHE A 178 -4.08 14.83 -6.69
N ASN A 179 -5.23 15.13 -7.29
CA ASN A 179 -6.52 14.98 -6.64
C ASN A 179 -6.94 13.50 -6.57
N LEU A 180 -6.32 12.75 -5.66
CA LEU A 180 -6.66 11.35 -5.44
C LEU A 180 -8.12 11.19 -5.04
N ALA A 181 -8.69 12.04 -4.18
CA ALA A 181 -10.09 11.95 -3.76
C ALA A 181 -11.10 12.05 -4.91
N GLY A 182 -10.75 12.73 -6.01
CA GLY A 182 -11.54 12.78 -7.24
C GLY A 182 -11.23 11.69 -8.27
N SER A 183 -10.42 10.68 -7.91
CA SER A 183 -9.92 9.66 -8.83
C SER A 183 -10.96 8.57 -9.14
N PHE A 184 -10.77 7.87 -10.27
CA PHE A 184 -11.60 6.73 -10.67
C PHE A 184 -11.53 5.55 -9.70
N ILE A 185 -10.44 5.45 -8.92
CA ILE A 185 -10.18 4.35 -7.98
C ILE A 185 -11.34 4.12 -7.02
N TRP A 186 -12.01 5.20 -6.60
CA TRP A 186 -13.13 5.13 -5.64
C TRP A 186 -14.46 4.71 -6.26
N LYS A 187 -14.57 4.70 -7.61
CA LYS A 187 -15.77 4.19 -8.29
C LYS A 187 -15.86 2.66 -8.19
N THR A 188 -14.76 2.00 -7.84
CA THR A 188 -14.74 0.56 -7.62
C THR A 188 -15.41 0.25 -6.28
N PRO A 189 -16.56 -0.46 -6.26
CA PRO A 189 -17.40 -0.58 -5.07
C PRO A 189 -16.89 -1.67 -4.10
N LYS A 190 -15.65 -1.54 -3.63
CA LYS A 190 -14.94 -2.64 -2.94
C LYS A 190 -14.31 -2.19 -1.63
N VAL A 191 -14.04 -3.18 -0.78
CA VAL A 191 -13.25 -3.01 0.44
C VAL A 191 -11.78 -2.96 0.02
N PHE A 192 -11.08 -1.92 0.42
CA PHE A 192 -9.64 -1.79 0.24
C PHE A 192 -8.92 -2.54 1.35
N GLU A 193 -7.87 -3.27 0.97
CA GLU A 193 -6.99 -3.89 1.95
C GLU A 193 -6.16 -2.81 2.62
N ASN A 194 -5.38 -2.08 1.81
CA ASN A 194 -4.46 -1.05 2.28
C ASN A 194 -4.65 0.26 1.52
N ILE A 195 -4.73 1.37 2.24
CA ILE A 195 -4.61 2.72 1.68
C ILE A 195 -3.47 3.42 2.41
N THR A 196 -2.45 3.83 1.67
CA THR A 196 -1.32 4.61 2.17
C THR A 196 -1.30 5.96 1.48
N ILE A 197 -1.31 7.03 2.26
CA ILE A 197 -1.16 8.41 1.77
C ILE A 197 -0.06 9.06 2.59
N SER A 198 1.02 9.52 1.94
CA SER A 198 2.21 10.04 2.63
C SER A 198 2.73 11.31 1.99
N ASP A 199 3.35 12.19 2.77
CA ASP A 199 3.91 13.48 2.31
C ASP A 199 2.92 14.34 1.50
N GLN A 200 1.66 14.40 1.95
CA GLN A 200 0.61 15.22 1.30
C GLN A 200 0.10 16.34 2.21
N LYS A 201 -0.23 17.48 1.59
CA LYS A 201 -1.01 18.55 2.23
C LYS A 201 -2.41 18.56 1.64
N ILE A 202 -3.40 18.19 2.44
CA ILE A 202 -4.78 18.02 1.98
C ILE A 202 -5.77 18.86 2.80
N SER A 203 -6.95 19.07 2.25
CA SER A 203 -8.02 19.77 2.97
C SER A 203 -8.61 18.86 4.05
N TYR A 204 -9.15 19.45 5.12
CA TYR A 204 -9.84 18.68 6.18
C TYR A 204 -11.00 17.84 5.63
N LYS A 205 -11.69 18.34 4.59
CA LYS A 205 -12.74 17.60 3.88
C LYS A 205 -12.18 16.33 3.22
N THR A 206 -11.00 16.42 2.61
CA THR A 206 -10.31 15.28 1.99
C THR A 206 -9.86 14.28 3.03
N THR A 207 -9.32 14.74 4.16
CA THR A 207 -8.95 13.88 5.30
C THR A 207 -10.16 13.09 5.81
N ARG A 208 -11.31 13.74 5.96
CA ARG A 208 -12.57 13.08 6.35
C ARG A 208 -13.05 12.07 5.33
N PHE A 209 -12.96 12.38 4.04
CA PHE A 209 -13.30 11.43 2.98
C PHE A 209 -12.54 10.10 3.17
N PHE A 210 -11.22 10.17 3.41
CA PHE A 210 -10.42 8.96 3.64
C PHE A 210 -10.78 8.22 4.93
N LEU A 211 -10.98 8.95 6.03
CA LEU A 211 -11.30 8.36 7.34
C LEU A 211 -12.73 7.80 7.46
N GLU A 212 -13.69 8.36 6.71
CA GLU A 212 -15.11 8.16 7.01
C GLU A 212 -15.93 7.61 5.83
N GLU A 213 -15.57 7.88 4.58
CA GLU A 213 -16.42 7.54 3.43
C GLU A 213 -16.04 6.20 2.77
N LEU A 214 -14.87 5.65 3.09
CA LEU A 214 -14.35 4.44 2.46
C LEU A 214 -14.63 3.19 3.29
N LYS A 215 -14.33 2.02 2.71
CA LYS A 215 -14.25 0.73 3.39
C LYS A 215 -12.81 0.24 3.27
N VAL A 216 -12.08 0.24 4.37
CA VAL A 216 -10.64 -0.03 4.40
C VAL A 216 -10.36 -0.97 5.57
N ARG A 217 -9.46 -1.92 5.38
CA ARG A 217 -8.95 -2.75 6.49
C ARG A 217 -7.82 -2.05 7.23
N HIS A 218 -6.85 -1.52 6.48
CA HIS A 218 -5.72 -0.78 7.01
C HIS A 218 -5.53 0.55 6.29
N LEU A 219 -5.59 1.64 7.05
CA LEU A 219 -5.37 2.99 6.57
C LEU A 219 -4.10 3.58 7.18
N ILE A 220 -3.20 4.08 6.34
CA ILE A 220 -1.99 4.80 6.73
C ILE A 220 -2.07 6.23 6.17
N LEU A 221 -2.10 7.24 7.03
CA LEU A 221 -2.16 8.65 6.68
C LEU A 221 -1.00 9.44 7.29
N ASP A 222 0.00 9.76 6.48
CA ASP A 222 1.02 10.75 6.78
C ASP A 222 0.70 12.04 5.98
N VAL A 223 -0.17 12.88 6.54
CA VAL A 223 -0.69 14.07 5.86
C VAL A 223 -0.80 15.26 6.78
N GLU A 224 -0.53 16.46 6.26
CA GLU A 224 -0.86 17.71 6.94
C GLU A 224 -2.21 18.23 6.46
N THR A 225 -3.05 18.68 7.39
CA THR A 225 -4.30 19.36 7.06
C THR A 225 -4.14 20.87 7.12
N THR A 226 -4.60 21.58 6.07
CA THR A 226 -4.43 23.04 5.91
C THR A 226 -5.55 23.89 6.50
N CYS A 227 -6.69 23.30 6.87
CA CYS A 227 -7.87 24.03 7.37
C CYS A 227 -8.22 23.62 8.79
N SER A 228 -8.84 24.54 9.53
CA SER A 228 -9.35 24.29 10.88
C SER A 228 -10.38 23.16 10.91
N ARG A 229 -10.31 22.35 11.97
CA ARG A 229 -11.28 21.29 12.26
C ARG A 229 -12.66 21.92 12.52
N ASN A 230 -13.66 21.43 11.79
CA ASN A 230 -15.03 21.92 11.93
C ASN A 230 -15.97 20.93 12.67
N LYS A 231 -15.58 19.66 12.78
CA LYS A 231 -16.39 18.58 13.39
C LYS A 231 -15.46 17.50 13.99
N PRO A 232 -15.96 16.61 14.87
CA PRO A 232 -15.21 15.42 15.26
C PRO A 232 -14.97 14.44 14.11
N LEU A 233 -13.87 13.68 14.21
CA LEU A 233 -13.50 12.63 13.26
C LEU A 233 -14.03 11.29 13.73
N THR A 234 -14.40 10.43 12.77
CA THR A 234 -14.77 9.04 13.07
C THR A 234 -13.65 8.10 12.66
N LEU A 235 -12.93 7.56 13.65
CA LEU A 235 -11.83 6.60 13.46
C LEU A 235 -12.35 5.17 13.59
N LYS A 236 -12.67 4.51 12.47
CA LYS A 236 -13.51 3.30 12.46
C LYS A 236 -12.96 2.08 11.71
N TYR A 237 -11.80 2.19 11.06
CA TYR A 237 -11.24 1.06 10.33
C TYR A 237 -10.55 0.10 11.31
N PRO A 238 -10.44 -1.21 10.99
CA PRO A 238 -9.78 -2.16 11.87
C PRO A 238 -8.38 -1.70 12.32
N GLN A 239 -7.58 -1.18 11.38
CA GLN A 239 -6.27 -0.59 11.66
C GLN A 239 -6.13 0.79 11.03
N ILE A 240 -5.66 1.75 11.83
CA ILE A 240 -5.38 3.12 11.41
C ILE A 240 -4.02 3.56 11.96
N ASP A 241 -3.13 4.01 11.06
CA ASP A 241 -1.87 4.66 11.41
C ASP A 241 -1.89 6.09 10.86
N ILE A 242 -1.65 7.09 11.72
CA ILE A 242 -1.62 8.50 11.34
C ILE A 242 -0.30 9.12 11.79
N SER A 243 0.49 9.59 10.83
CA SER A 243 1.72 10.34 11.11
C SER A 243 1.52 11.84 10.88
N ASN A 244 2.40 12.67 11.46
CA ASN A 244 2.37 14.12 11.28
C ASN A 244 0.98 14.77 11.56
N CYS A 245 0.24 14.25 12.53
CA CYS A 245 -1.15 14.60 12.76
C CYS A 245 -1.32 15.99 13.41
N ASN A 246 -2.05 16.89 12.74
CA ASN A 246 -2.47 18.19 13.27
C ASN A 246 -4.00 18.37 13.31
N TYR A 247 -4.77 17.29 13.12
CA TYR A 247 -6.21 17.36 12.86
C TYR A 247 -7.06 16.40 13.69
N ALA A 248 -6.49 15.35 14.27
CA ALA A 248 -7.15 14.50 15.26
C ALA A 248 -6.84 14.97 16.68
N THR A 249 -7.68 14.56 17.63
CA THR A 249 -7.53 14.86 19.07
C THR A 249 -7.76 13.61 19.91
N ILE A 250 -7.39 13.69 21.19
CA ILE A 250 -7.67 12.59 22.13
C ILE A 250 -9.16 12.31 22.28
N GLU A 251 -10.04 13.29 22.11
CA GLU A 251 -11.47 13.03 22.05
C GLU A 251 -11.84 12.12 20.87
N ASP A 252 -11.21 12.29 19.71
CA ASP A 252 -11.43 11.39 18.56
C ASP A 252 -10.87 9.99 18.85
N VAL A 253 -9.71 9.90 19.53
CA VAL A 253 -9.13 8.63 20.01
C VAL A 253 -10.10 7.90 20.93
N MET A 254 -10.63 8.57 21.96
CA MET A 254 -11.56 7.96 22.93
C MET A 254 -12.89 7.53 22.30
N ASN A 255 -13.29 8.16 21.19
CA ASN A 255 -14.50 7.81 20.45
C ASN A 255 -14.24 6.86 19.26
N CYS A 256 -13.02 6.33 19.11
CA CYS A 256 -12.71 5.44 18.00
C CYS A 256 -13.36 4.05 18.19
N SER A 257 -13.60 3.38 17.06
CA SER A 257 -14.07 1.99 17.01
C SER A 257 -13.07 1.08 16.29
N SER A 258 -11.80 1.50 16.22
CA SER A 258 -10.71 0.74 15.59
C SER A 258 -10.17 -0.31 16.56
N GLU A 259 -9.60 -1.41 16.04
CA GLU A 259 -8.95 -2.42 16.87
C GLU A 259 -7.48 -2.07 17.15
N LYS A 260 -6.80 -1.50 16.15
CA LYS A 260 -5.42 -1.02 16.25
C LYS A 260 -5.36 0.44 15.79
N LEU A 261 -4.78 1.31 16.60
CA LEU A 261 -4.66 2.74 16.32
C LEU A 261 -3.27 3.24 16.67
N SER A 262 -2.57 3.84 15.71
CA SER A 262 -1.33 4.58 15.92
C SER A 262 -1.51 6.04 15.48
N ILE A 263 -1.16 7.01 16.33
CA ILE A 263 -1.17 8.43 15.98
C ILE A 263 0.09 9.14 16.50
N GLU A 264 0.84 9.74 15.59
CA GLU A 264 1.90 10.71 15.89
C GLU A 264 1.32 12.14 15.80
N PHE A 265 1.11 12.79 16.94
CA PHE A 265 0.63 14.16 17.02
C PHE A 265 1.76 15.18 16.86
N LYS A 266 1.49 16.30 16.18
CA LYS A 266 2.42 17.44 16.15
C LYS A 266 2.45 18.26 17.45
N SER A 267 1.48 18.05 18.32
CA SER A 267 1.33 18.77 19.58
C SER A 267 1.40 17.82 20.74
N VAL A 268 2.01 18.25 21.84
CA VAL A 268 2.09 17.43 23.06
C VAL A 268 0.70 17.13 23.60
N VAL A 269 0.45 15.87 23.91
CA VAL A 269 -0.76 15.39 24.58
C VAL A 269 -0.68 15.64 26.10
N SER A 270 -1.80 16.00 26.72
CA SER A 270 -1.87 16.16 28.18
C SER A 270 -1.90 14.80 28.89
N MET A 271 -1.19 14.68 30.01
CA MET A 271 -1.24 13.48 30.87
C MET A 271 -2.66 13.18 31.37
N ASP A 272 -3.46 14.21 31.68
CA ASP A 272 -4.84 13.99 32.14
C ASP A 272 -5.70 13.33 31.06
N GLN A 273 -5.45 13.67 29.79
CA GLN A 273 -6.14 13.06 28.65
C GLN A 273 -5.72 11.60 28.46
N LEU A 274 -4.45 11.26 28.71
CA LEU A 274 -3.97 9.87 28.65
C LEU A 274 -4.59 9.02 29.76
N VAL A 275 -4.66 9.55 30.98
CA VAL A 275 -5.35 8.89 32.11
C VAL A 275 -6.83 8.68 31.78
N GLU A 276 -7.48 9.66 31.13
CA GLU A 276 -8.86 9.53 30.67
C GLU A 276 -9.03 8.41 29.63
N VAL A 277 -8.12 8.29 28.65
CA VAL A 277 -8.12 7.19 27.66
C VAL A 277 -8.10 5.83 28.37
N VAL A 278 -7.21 5.65 29.36
CA VAL A 278 -7.11 4.39 30.11
C VAL A 278 -8.40 4.12 30.89
N ASN A 279 -8.94 5.11 31.60
CA ASN A 279 -10.19 4.95 32.37
C ASN A 279 -11.39 4.62 31.49
N VAL A 280 -11.49 5.23 30.31
CA VAL A 280 -12.53 4.94 29.32
C VAL A 280 -12.45 3.48 28.87
N TRP A 281 -11.26 2.98 28.56
CA TRP A 281 -11.05 1.58 28.21
C TRP A 281 -11.37 0.62 29.37
N ILE A 282 -10.92 0.92 30.60
CA ILE A 282 -11.21 0.13 31.81
C ILE A 282 -12.72 0.02 32.04
N SER A 283 -13.45 1.12 31.89
CA SER A 283 -14.90 1.15 32.06
C SER A 283 -15.67 0.42 30.95
N ALA A 284 -15.00 0.12 29.82
CA ALA A 284 -15.57 -0.39 28.57
C ALA A 284 -16.76 0.43 28.02
N THR A 285 -16.90 1.69 28.45
CA THR A 285 -17.91 2.62 27.93
C THR A 285 -17.65 2.98 26.47
N LYS A 286 -16.36 3.05 26.10
CA LYS A 286 -15.85 3.15 24.73
C LYS A 286 -14.59 2.28 24.63
N LEU A 287 -14.03 2.15 23.43
CA LEU A 287 -12.78 1.40 23.18
C LEU A 287 -12.86 -0.10 23.56
N ASN A 288 -14.05 -0.69 23.64
CA ASN A 288 -14.22 -2.09 24.05
C ASN A 288 -13.54 -3.08 23.08
N GLY A 289 -13.58 -2.82 21.78
CA GLY A 289 -12.90 -3.63 20.76
C GLY A 289 -11.43 -3.26 20.53
N MET A 290 -10.89 -2.31 21.31
CA MET A 290 -9.52 -1.83 21.13
C MET A 290 -8.51 -2.86 21.65
N LYS A 291 -7.60 -3.27 20.77
CA LYS A 291 -6.48 -4.17 21.06
C LYS A 291 -5.17 -3.40 21.28
N LYS A 292 -4.91 -2.34 20.51
CA LYS A 292 -3.64 -1.60 20.56
C LYS A 292 -3.82 -0.13 20.27
N ILE A 293 -3.37 0.73 21.20
CA ILE A 293 -3.24 2.18 20.99
C ILE A 293 -1.77 2.54 21.11
N ILE A 294 -1.25 3.28 20.13
CA ILE A 294 0.06 3.93 20.18
C ILE A 294 -0.14 5.42 19.92
N LEU A 295 0.34 6.28 20.82
CA LEU A 295 0.29 7.72 20.67
C LEU A 295 1.69 8.30 20.89
N GLU A 296 2.14 9.09 19.93
CA GLU A 296 3.46 9.72 19.94
C GLU A 296 3.33 11.23 19.74
N TRP A 297 4.29 11.99 20.25
CA TRP A 297 4.37 13.44 20.05
C TRP A 297 5.80 13.97 20.28
N PRO A 298 6.12 15.21 19.83
CA PRO A 298 7.44 15.79 20.03
C PRO A 298 7.89 15.82 21.49
N GLU A 299 9.16 15.48 21.72
CA GLU A 299 9.76 15.48 23.05
C GLU A 299 9.67 16.85 23.75
N ARG A 300 9.48 16.83 25.07
CA ARG A 300 9.62 18.01 25.93
C ARG A 300 11.01 18.06 26.54
N LYS A 301 11.52 19.28 26.78
CA LYS A 301 12.63 19.48 27.73
C LYS A 301 12.15 19.07 29.14
N ASN A 302 12.90 18.20 29.83
CA ASN A 302 12.64 17.64 31.17
C ASN A 302 11.61 16.47 31.28
N GLN A 303 11.79 15.39 30.51
CA GLN A 303 10.91 14.21 30.51
C GLN A 303 10.92 13.36 31.80
N SER A 304 12.02 13.30 32.56
CA SER A 304 12.14 12.40 33.73
C SER A 304 11.08 12.65 34.81
N ASN A 305 10.58 13.88 34.93
CA ASN A 305 9.47 14.19 35.84
C ASN A 305 8.09 13.78 35.29
N ALA A 306 7.91 13.78 33.96
CA ALA A 306 6.62 13.49 33.34
C ALA A 306 6.22 12.01 33.52
N THR A 307 7.17 11.09 33.35
CA THR A 307 6.92 9.64 33.54
C THR A 307 6.47 9.35 34.96
N ASN A 308 7.18 9.88 35.96
CA ASN A 308 6.82 9.72 37.37
C ASN A 308 5.47 10.36 37.69
N GLU A 309 5.17 11.54 37.13
CA GLU A 309 3.89 12.22 37.34
C GLU A 309 2.72 11.41 36.75
N PHE A 310 2.88 10.86 35.54
CA PHE A 310 1.89 10.00 34.91
C PHE A 310 1.58 8.77 35.78
N PHE A 311 2.61 8.01 36.18
CA PHE A 311 2.39 6.81 37.00
C PHE A 311 1.91 7.10 38.41
N LYS A 312 2.18 8.30 38.95
CA LYS A 312 1.56 8.77 40.19
C LYS A 312 0.06 9.01 40.02
N LYS A 313 -0.40 9.50 38.86
CA LYS A 313 -1.84 9.63 38.56
C LYS A 313 -2.52 8.29 38.30
N MET A 314 -1.76 7.29 37.84
CA MET A 314 -2.23 5.92 37.65
C MET A 314 -2.17 5.06 38.93
N GLU A 315 -1.74 5.63 40.06
CA GLU A 315 -1.68 4.92 41.33
C GLU A 315 -3.10 4.49 41.76
N GLY A 316 -3.28 3.18 41.99
CA GLY A 316 -4.59 2.59 42.30
C GLY A 316 -5.46 2.26 41.08
N VAL A 317 -5.03 2.60 39.86
CA VAL A 317 -5.71 2.23 38.61
C VAL A 317 -5.14 0.93 38.04
N GLY A 318 -3.81 0.75 38.12
CA GLY A 318 -3.11 -0.41 37.60
C GLY A 318 -2.06 -0.98 38.56
N GLU A 319 -1.56 -2.17 38.22
CA GLU A 319 -0.52 -2.88 38.96
C GLU A 319 0.84 -2.69 38.29
N LYS A 320 1.87 -2.42 39.09
CA LYS A 320 3.24 -2.25 38.57
C LYS A 320 3.80 -3.58 38.09
N ILE A 321 4.52 -3.55 36.97
CA ILE A 321 5.25 -4.71 36.47
C ILE A 321 6.64 -4.74 37.13
N PRO A 322 7.08 -5.87 37.70
CA PRO A 322 8.41 -5.98 38.29
C PRO A 322 9.51 -5.61 37.29
N ASN A 323 10.51 -4.84 37.73
CA ASN A 323 11.66 -4.38 36.94
C ASN A 323 11.35 -3.43 35.76
N GLU A 324 10.09 -3.05 35.55
CA GLU A 324 9.65 -2.15 34.47
C GLU A 324 9.16 -0.84 35.10
N THR A 325 9.92 0.24 34.94
CA THR A 325 9.62 1.54 35.59
C THR A 325 8.66 2.41 34.79
N ASN A 326 8.47 2.09 33.51
CA ASN A 326 7.65 2.81 32.55
C ASN A 326 6.41 2.02 32.11
N LYS A 327 6.06 0.93 32.81
CA LYS A 327 4.91 0.09 32.47
C LYS A 327 4.06 -0.28 33.69
N ILE A 328 2.76 -0.41 33.46
CA ILE A 328 1.79 -1.00 34.40
C ILE A 328 0.84 -1.92 33.63
N THR A 329 0.16 -2.81 34.35
CA THR A 329 -1.00 -3.53 33.83
C THR A 329 -2.27 -2.91 34.36
N VAL A 330 -3.31 -2.87 33.53
CA VAL A 330 -4.65 -2.43 33.92
C VAL A 330 -5.66 -3.51 33.53
N LYS A 331 -6.69 -3.68 34.37
CA LYS A 331 -7.73 -4.69 34.16
C LYS A 331 -9.05 -4.04 33.81
N ARG A 332 -9.66 -4.46 32.70
CA ARG A 332 -10.97 -3.99 32.27
C ARG A 332 -12.08 -4.52 33.18
N ALA A 333 -12.98 -3.62 33.59
CA ALA A 333 -13.98 -3.92 34.61
C ALA A 333 -15.06 -4.92 34.13
N THR A 334 -15.34 -4.97 32.83
CA THR A 334 -16.48 -5.72 32.26
C THR A 334 -16.20 -7.20 32.04
N ASP A 335 -15.00 -7.56 31.60
CA ASP A 335 -14.61 -8.91 31.18
C ASP A 335 -13.27 -9.36 31.78
N GLY A 336 -12.59 -8.49 32.52
CA GLY A 336 -11.33 -8.80 33.17
C GLY A 336 -10.14 -8.89 32.23
N GLU A 337 -10.26 -8.44 30.97
CA GLU A 337 -9.12 -8.36 30.06
C GLU A 337 -8.03 -7.44 30.61
N ILE A 338 -6.77 -7.80 30.35
CA ILE A 338 -5.60 -7.11 30.88
C ILE A 338 -4.85 -6.45 29.72
N ALA A 339 -4.56 -5.16 29.88
CA ALA A 339 -3.70 -4.42 28.96
C ALA A 339 -2.45 -3.93 29.67
N THR A 340 -1.33 -3.95 28.96
CA THR A 340 -0.08 -3.31 29.35
C THR A 340 -0.13 -1.86 28.89
N VAL A 341 0.09 -0.92 29.81
CA VAL A 341 0.22 0.51 29.53
C VAL A 341 1.67 0.90 29.70
N GLU A 342 2.26 1.49 28.65
CA GLU A 342 3.62 2.03 28.67
C GLU A 342 3.61 3.54 28.45
N PHE A 343 4.50 4.24 29.16
CA PHE A 343 4.66 5.68 28.99
C PHE A 343 6.10 6.13 29.24
N ASN A 344 6.70 6.84 28.29
CA ASN A 344 8.08 7.34 28.41
C ASN A 344 8.21 8.87 28.18
N GLY A 345 7.11 9.61 28.32
CA GLY A 345 7.09 11.08 28.23
C GLY A 345 6.76 11.65 26.85
N CYS A 346 7.17 11.01 25.76
CA CYS A 346 6.79 11.35 24.39
C CYS A 346 6.03 10.24 23.65
N PHE A 347 5.97 9.05 24.23
CA PHE A 347 5.25 7.91 23.73
C PHE A 347 4.34 7.36 24.83
N PHE A 348 3.14 6.96 24.41
CA PHE A 348 2.15 6.23 25.19
C PHE A 348 1.70 5.02 24.37
N SER A 349 1.68 3.85 24.99
CA SER A 349 1.01 2.69 24.40
C SER A 349 0.09 2.01 25.40
N MET A 350 -0.95 1.38 24.87
CA MET A 350 -1.83 0.48 25.61
C MET A 350 -2.12 -0.72 24.72
N THR A 351 -1.61 -1.89 25.10
CA THR A 351 -1.71 -3.13 24.32
C THR A 351 -2.40 -4.20 25.15
N LEU A 352 -3.45 -4.80 24.60
CA LEU A 352 -4.14 -5.95 25.18
C LEU A 352 -3.19 -7.15 25.16
N GLN A 353 -2.96 -7.80 26.30
CA GLN A 353 -1.95 -8.87 26.41
C GLN A 353 -2.13 -10.00 25.40
N LYS A 354 -3.38 -10.47 25.22
CA LYS A 354 -3.69 -11.51 24.23
C LYS A 354 -3.33 -11.14 22.78
N ALA A 355 -3.33 -9.83 22.46
CA ALA A 355 -2.98 -9.36 21.13
C ALA A 355 -1.47 -9.18 20.95
N ASP A 356 -0.71 -9.08 22.05
CA ASP A 356 0.75 -9.13 22.04
C ASP A 356 1.21 -10.56 21.74
N ASP A 357 0.61 -11.55 22.43
CA ASP A 357 0.89 -12.98 22.22
C ASP A 357 0.60 -13.43 20.77
N GLU A 358 -0.45 -12.89 20.12
CA GLU A 358 -0.77 -13.17 18.70
C GLU A 358 0.24 -12.56 17.71
N GLU A 359 0.85 -11.41 18.03
CA GLU A 359 1.87 -10.79 17.16
C GLU A 359 3.19 -11.58 17.22
N ASP A 360 3.59 -12.06 18.40
CA ASP A 360 4.81 -12.86 18.57
C ASP A 360 4.74 -14.22 17.83
N GLU A 361 3.57 -14.88 17.80
CA GLU A 361 3.37 -16.12 17.03
C GLU A 361 3.45 -15.90 15.50
N GLU A 362 3.08 -14.72 14.99
CA GLU A 362 3.15 -14.42 13.55
C GLU A 362 4.60 -14.14 13.09
N TYR A 363 5.48 -13.65 13.99
CA TYR A 363 6.89 -13.39 13.67
C TYR A 363 7.75 -14.65 13.60
N GLU A 364 7.47 -15.68 14.40
CA GLU A 364 8.21 -16.96 14.34
C GLU A 364 7.98 -17.75 13.04
N GLU A 365 6.98 -17.42 12.21
CA GLU A 365 6.71 -18.09 10.93
C GLU A 365 7.51 -17.50 9.73
N TYR A 366 8.22 -16.37 9.92
CA TYR A 366 8.96 -15.68 8.85
C TYR A 366 10.50 -15.67 9.01
N GLU A 367 11.03 -16.19 10.13
CA GLU A 367 12.48 -16.37 10.33
C GLU A 367 12.90 -17.82 10.03
N ASP A 368 12.81 -18.24 8.78
CA ASP A 368 13.69 -19.30 8.24
C ASP A 368 13.74 -19.21 6.70
N ASP A 369 14.94 -19.38 6.15
CA ASP A 369 15.34 -19.34 4.73
C ASP A 369 15.80 -17.99 4.13
N GLU A 370 16.77 -17.33 4.79
CA GLU A 370 17.87 -16.66 4.07
C GLU A 370 19.16 -17.48 4.24
N GLU A 371 19.28 -18.60 3.52
CA GLU A 371 20.59 -19.23 3.24
C GLU A 371 20.95 -18.96 1.76
N ASP A 372 21.91 -18.05 1.59
CA ASP A 372 23.08 -18.09 0.72
C ASP A 372 22.90 -18.62 -0.72
N GLU A 373 22.78 -17.69 -1.68
CA GLU A 373 23.22 -17.96 -3.07
C GLU A 373 24.75 -17.78 -3.10
N GLU A 374 25.51 -18.87 -2.93
CA GLU A 374 26.93 -18.91 -3.28
C GLU A 374 27.11 -18.81 -4.80
N ASP A 375 28.02 -17.92 -5.18
CA ASP A 375 28.49 -17.65 -6.53
C ASP A 375 29.19 -18.89 -7.14
N GLU A 376 28.79 -19.28 -8.35
CA GLU A 376 29.68 -20.01 -9.27
C GLU A 376 29.95 -19.07 -10.45
N ASP A 377 31.06 -18.34 -10.31
CA ASP A 377 31.81 -17.72 -11.40
C ASP A 377 32.46 -18.85 -12.22
N ASP A 378 32.00 -19.05 -13.46
CA ASP A 378 32.74 -19.81 -14.47
C ASP A 378 33.53 -18.80 -15.31
N ASP A 379 34.79 -18.60 -14.91
CA ASP A 379 35.86 -18.05 -15.71
C ASP A 379 36.26 -19.06 -16.81
N GLU A 380 36.11 -18.69 -18.07
CA GLU A 380 36.92 -19.26 -19.16
C GLU A 380 37.43 -18.11 -20.05
N ASP A 381 38.52 -17.49 -19.60
CA ASP A 381 39.51 -16.88 -20.47
C ASP A 381 40.54 -17.96 -20.84
N GLU A 382 40.64 -18.29 -22.14
CA GLU A 382 41.91 -18.75 -22.73
C GLU A 382 42.21 -17.87 -23.97
N GLU A 383 43.22 -17.03 -23.78
CA GLU A 383 44.23 -16.54 -24.72
C GLU A 383 44.68 -17.69 -25.67
N ASP A 384 45.16 -17.54 -26.90
CA ASP A 384 45.99 -16.53 -27.57
C ASP A 384 46.02 -16.89 -29.07
N GLU A 385 46.35 -15.91 -29.92
CA GLU A 385 47.47 -15.95 -30.88
C GLU A 385 47.24 -14.97 -32.04
N GLU A 386 48.07 -13.93 -32.03
CA GLU A 386 48.37 -13.05 -33.14
C GLU A 386 49.10 -13.84 -34.24
N GLU A 387 48.73 -13.62 -35.51
CA GLU A 387 49.70 -13.69 -36.61
C GLU A 387 49.49 -12.48 -37.54
N GLU A 388 50.54 -11.64 -37.59
CA GLU A 388 50.77 -10.66 -38.64
C GLU A 388 51.28 -11.31 -39.94
N GLU A 389 51.18 -10.54 -41.02
CA GLU A 389 51.91 -10.61 -42.32
C GLU A 389 51.48 -11.65 -43.38
N ASP A 390 50.69 -11.20 -44.36
CA ASP A 390 51.17 -10.92 -45.74
C ASP A 390 50.19 -10.02 -46.54
#